data_AF-A0A397THU5-F1
#
_entry.id   AF-A0A397THU5-F1
#
_cell.length_a   1.000
_cell.length_b   1.000
_cell.length_c   1.000
_cell.angle_alpha   90.00
_cell.angle_beta   90.00
_cell.angle_gamma   90.00
#
_symmetry.space_group_name_H-M   'P 1'
#
loop_
_entity.id
_entity.type
_entity.pdbx_description
1 polymer ?
#
loop_
_entity_poly.entity_id
_entity_poly.type
_entity_poly.pdbx_seq_one_letter_code
_entity_poly.pdbx_strand_id
1 'polypeptide(L)'
;MFTATILCLVHGDPIKRAFSVEVDRDKRVDYLKHMIKMRKQPRFDAFTADELDLWKVNVPFNKFDDKINFSDIKTVLDGEELFGLSKIDDVFEDKLIEDNIHILVQCPNEVQKDSEESKSIIERINSLEFKLAKLEKSGG
;
A
#
# COMPACT_ATOMS: atom_id res chain seq x y z
N MET A 1 -16.96 -20.48 14.43
CA MET A 1 -16.05 -19.73 13.54
C MET A 1 -16.01 -18.32 14.07
N PHE A 2 -14.81 -17.76 14.29
CA PHE A 2 -14.66 -16.39 14.73
C PHE A 2 -14.29 -15.57 13.50
N THR A 3 -15.22 -14.74 13.02
CA THR A 3 -15.01 -13.87 11.87
C THR A 3 -14.43 -12.53 12.32
N ALA A 4 -13.65 -11.92 11.45
CA ALA A 4 -13.13 -10.56 11.61
C ALA A 4 -13.59 -9.71 10.44
N THR A 5 -14.02 -8.48 10.73
CA THR A 5 -14.24 -7.45 9.70
C THR A 5 -12.97 -6.60 9.59
N ILE A 6 -12.29 -6.72 8.47
CA ILE A 6 -11.05 -5.98 8.19
C ILE A 6 -11.40 -4.80 7.30
N LEU A 7 -11.00 -3.60 7.71
CA LEU A 7 -11.17 -2.37 6.96
C LEU A 7 -9.92 -2.13 6.11
N CYS A 8 -10.11 -2.10 4.81
CA CYS A 8 -9.06 -2.03 3.81
C CYS A 8 -9.15 -0.73 3.03
N LEU A 9 -8.00 -0.17 2.67
CA LEU A 9 -7.89 0.93 1.72
C LEU A 9 -6.83 0.57 0.68
N VAL A 10 -7.13 0.81 -0.60
CA VAL A 10 -6.11 0.64 -1.66
C VAL A 10 -5.19 1.85 -1.59
N HIS A 11 -3.89 1.62 -1.63
CA HIS A 11 -2.92 2.69 -1.66
C HIS A 11 -3.20 3.65 -2.83
N GLY A 12 -3.02 4.96 -2.61
CA GLY A 12 -3.38 6.02 -3.55
C GLY A 12 -4.89 6.27 -3.77
N ASP A 13 -5.79 5.44 -3.24
CA ASP A 13 -7.23 5.75 -3.25
C ASP A 13 -7.59 6.74 -2.13
N PRO A 14 -8.55 7.66 -2.36
CA PRO A 14 -9.09 8.50 -1.29
C PRO A 14 -9.87 7.66 -0.27
N ILE A 15 -9.90 8.11 0.99
CA ILE A 15 -10.51 7.36 2.11
C ILE A 15 -11.97 6.94 1.86
N LYS A 16 -12.73 7.72 1.09
CA LYS A 16 -14.11 7.38 0.67
C LYS A 16 -14.24 6.08 -0.14
N ARG A 17 -13.12 5.51 -0.61
CA ARG A 17 -13.06 4.22 -1.31
C ARG A 17 -12.61 3.05 -0.43
N ALA A 18 -12.41 3.31 0.86
CA ALA A 18 -12.23 2.26 1.86
C ALA A 18 -13.40 1.28 1.83
N PHE A 19 -13.12 0.04 2.21
CA PHE A 19 -14.07 -1.06 2.10
C PHE A 19 -13.77 -2.10 3.16
N SER A 20 -14.80 -2.83 3.57
CA SER A 20 -14.66 -3.95 4.49
C SER A 20 -14.57 -5.29 3.76
N VAL A 21 -13.84 -6.22 4.37
CA VAL A 21 -13.80 -7.64 4.01
C VAL A 21 -14.05 -8.45 5.29
N GLU A 22 -15.03 -9.34 5.25
CA GLU A 22 -15.25 -10.32 6.31
C GLU A 22 -14.44 -11.58 6.02
N VAL A 23 -13.74 -12.09 7.03
CA VAL A 23 -12.88 -13.26 6.89
C VAL A 23 -12.86 -14.07 8.18
N ASP A 24 -12.82 -15.40 8.06
CA ASP A 24 -12.60 -16.27 9.21
C ASP A 24 -11.16 -16.12 9.72
N ARG A 25 -10.99 -15.95 11.03
CA ARG A 25 -9.66 -15.77 11.64
C ARG A 25 -8.76 -17.01 11.57
N ASP A 26 -9.34 -18.19 11.37
CA ASP A 26 -8.58 -19.44 11.20
C ASP A 26 -7.91 -19.56 9.82
N LYS A 27 -8.26 -18.67 8.87
CA LYS A 27 -7.66 -18.61 7.55
C LYS A 27 -6.31 -17.91 7.58
N ARG A 28 -5.62 -18.05 6.46
CA ARG A 28 -4.33 -17.42 6.20
C ARG A 28 -4.51 -16.12 5.42
N VAL A 29 -3.46 -15.31 5.39
CA VAL A 29 -3.43 -14.01 4.70
C VAL A 29 -3.62 -14.17 3.18
N ASP A 30 -3.19 -15.28 2.57
CA ASP A 30 -3.44 -15.58 1.14
C ASP A 30 -4.94 -15.65 0.80
N TYR A 31 -5.75 -16.21 1.69
CA TYR A 31 -7.20 -16.21 1.57
C TYR A 31 -7.76 -14.79 1.67
N LEU A 32 -7.22 -13.95 2.56
CA LEU A 32 -7.58 -12.54 2.65
C LEU A 32 -7.23 -11.77 1.36
N LYS A 33 -6.04 -12.01 0.77
CA LYS A 33 -5.67 -11.47 -0.54
C LYS A 33 -6.69 -11.85 -1.62
N HIS A 34 -7.12 -13.10 -1.63
CA HIS A 34 -8.15 -13.58 -2.56
C HIS A 34 -9.49 -12.85 -2.38
N MET A 35 -9.96 -12.70 -1.13
CA MET A 35 -11.20 -11.99 -0.82
C MET A 35 -11.14 -10.51 -1.22
N ILE A 36 -10.00 -9.84 -0.98
CA ILE A 36 -9.78 -8.45 -1.41
C ILE A 36 -9.85 -8.33 -2.93
N LYS A 37 -9.18 -9.22 -3.68
CA LYS A 37 -9.21 -9.23 -5.15
C LYS A 37 -10.64 -9.38 -5.67
N MET A 38 -11.38 -10.36 -5.16
CA MET A 38 -12.78 -10.59 -5.54
C MET A 38 -13.65 -9.34 -5.27
N ARG A 39 -13.44 -8.69 -4.12
CA ARG A 39 -14.19 -7.48 -3.73
C ARG A 39 -13.93 -6.28 -4.64
N LYS A 40 -12.76 -6.24 -5.30
CA LYS A 40 -12.31 -5.12 -6.14
C LYS A 40 -12.38 -5.41 -7.64
N GLN A 41 -12.99 -6.51 -8.06
CA GLN A 41 -13.27 -6.72 -9.48
C GLN A 41 -14.18 -5.61 -10.05
N PRO A 42 -13.99 -5.21 -11.32
CA PRO A 42 -12.99 -5.73 -12.27
C PRO A 42 -11.62 -5.05 -12.16
N ARG A 43 -11.45 -4.05 -11.28
CA ARG A 43 -10.20 -3.27 -11.18
C ARG A 43 -8.97 -4.16 -10.96
N PHE A 44 -9.13 -5.24 -10.20
CA PHE A 44 -8.03 -6.13 -9.83
C PHE A 44 -7.92 -7.36 -10.75
N ASP A 45 -8.58 -7.41 -11.91
CA ASP A 45 -8.55 -8.59 -12.79
C ASP A 45 -7.22 -8.82 -13.50
N ALA A 46 -6.36 -7.79 -13.58
CA ALA A 46 -5.11 -7.81 -14.35
C ALA A 46 -3.96 -8.61 -13.70
N PHE A 47 -4.08 -9.02 -12.45
CA PHE A 47 -3.04 -9.71 -11.67
C PHE A 47 -3.67 -10.76 -10.74
N THR A 48 -2.90 -11.73 -10.27
CA THR A 48 -3.37 -12.76 -9.32
C THR A 48 -3.38 -12.25 -7.88
N ALA A 49 -4.11 -12.93 -6.99
CA ALA A 49 -4.27 -12.45 -5.61
C ALA A 49 -2.93 -12.39 -4.84
N ASP A 50 -2.00 -13.30 -5.14
CA ASP A 50 -0.68 -13.36 -4.51
C ASP A 50 0.22 -12.16 -4.83
N GLU A 51 -0.02 -11.48 -5.95
CA GLU A 51 0.68 -10.25 -6.35
C GLU A 51 0.25 -9.00 -5.56
N LEU A 52 -0.78 -9.10 -4.71
CA LEU A 52 -1.16 -8.01 -3.79
C LEU A 52 -0.24 -7.99 -2.57
N ASP A 53 0.35 -6.83 -2.26
CA ASP A 53 1.05 -6.64 -0.99
C ASP A 53 0.08 -6.04 0.03
N LEU A 54 -0.03 -6.70 1.19
CA LEU A 54 -0.91 -6.26 2.27
C LEU A 54 -0.07 -5.73 3.43
N TRP A 55 -0.36 -4.51 3.83
CA TRP A 55 0.32 -3.83 4.93
C TRP A 55 -0.64 -3.68 6.09
N LYS A 56 -0.37 -4.34 7.21
CA LYS A 56 -1.09 -4.13 8.47
C LYS A 56 -0.75 -2.74 8.99
N VAL A 57 -1.78 -1.97 9.25
CA VAL A 57 -1.72 -0.63 9.82
C VAL A 57 -2.79 -0.50 10.91
N ASN A 58 -2.69 0.53 11.75
CA ASN A 58 -3.71 0.81 12.77
C ASN A 58 -4.00 2.31 12.82
N VAL A 59 -4.65 2.82 11.76
CA VAL A 59 -4.78 4.26 11.54
C VAL A 59 -6.25 4.65 11.46
N PRO A 60 -6.73 5.58 12.32
CA PRO A 60 -8.08 6.13 12.24
C PRO A 60 -8.42 6.67 10.85
N PHE A 61 -9.61 6.37 10.32
CA PHE A 61 -10.00 6.82 8.97
C PHE A 61 -9.97 8.35 8.82
N ASN A 62 -10.18 9.10 9.91
CA ASN A 62 -10.13 10.57 9.92
C ASN A 62 -8.70 11.15 9.81
N LYS A 63 -7.67 10.31 9.86
CA LYS A 63 -6.26 10.69 9.66
C LYS A 63 -5.75 10.38 8.25
N PHE A 64 -6.54 9.70 7.42
CA PHE A 64 -6.20 9.50 6.02
C PHE A 64 -6.57 10.75 5.22
N ASP A 65 -5.56 11.60 4.98
CA ASP A 65 -5.63 12.62 3.93
C ASP A 65 -5.31 11.99 2.56
N ASP A 66 -5.74 12.64 1.48
CA ASP A 66 -5.59 12.17 0.08
C ASP A 66 -4.13 12.00 -0.41
N LYS A 67 -3.11 12.13 0.46
CA LYS A 67 -1.68 12.26 0.09
C LYS A 67 -0.72 11.30 0.80
N ILE A 68 -1.18 10.18 1.34
CA ILE A 68 -0.26 9.20 1.94
C ILE A 68 0.57 8.57 0.82
N ASN A 69 1.88 8.83 0.81
CA ASN A 69 2.80 8.23 -0.15
C ASN A 69 3.26 6.84 0.32
N PHE A 70 3.75 6.02 -0.62
CA PHE A 70 4.16 4.66 -0.33
C PHE A 70 5.30 4.57 0.70
N SER A 71 6.29 5.47 0.61
CA SER A 71 7.41 5.58 1.55
C SER A 71 6.96 5.86 2.99
N ASP A 72 5.75 6.39 3.17
CA ASP A 72 5.18 6.74 4.46
C ASP A 72 4.50 5.53 5.12
N ILE A 73 4.16 4.46 4.39
CA ILE A 73 3.48 3.30 4.97
C ILE A 73 4.35 2.65 6.05
N LYS A 74 5.61 2.34 5.72
CA LYS A 74 6.52 1.69 6.68
C LYS A 74 7.05 2.65 7.75
N THR A 75 7.26 3.93 7.40
CA THR A 75 7.97 4.87 8.27
C THR A 75 7.06 5.79 9.08
N VAL A 76 5.89 6.16 8.55
CA VAL A 76 4.92 7.07 9.19
C VAL A 76 3.75 6.31 9.81
N LEU A 77 3.27 5.25 9.15
CA LEU A 77 2.13 4.46 9.61
C LEU A 77 2.53 3.23 10.42
N ASP A 78 3.83 3.01 10.62
CA ASP A 78 4.39 1.81 11.26
C ASP A 78 3.85 0.51 10.64
N GLY A 79 3.74 0.52 9.30
CA GLY A 79 3.13 -0.55 8.54
C GLY A 79 3.97 -1.82 8.52
N GLU A 80 3.35 -2.94 8.86
CA GLU A 80 3.96 -4.27 8.82
C GLU A 80 3.46 -5.02 7.57
N GLU A 81 4.39 -5.47 6.72
CA GLU A 81 4.05 -6.27 5.54
C GLU A 81 3.62 -7.68 5.96
N LEU A 82 2.48 -8.15 5.46
CA LEU A 82 1.90 -9.43 5.82
C LEU A 82 2.34 -10.55 4.90
N PHE A 83 2.95 -11.58 5.50
CA PHE A 83 3.28 -12.80 4.78
C PHE A 83 2.02 -13.64 4.48
N GLY A 84 1.88 -14.09 3.23
CA GLY A 84 0.68 -14.80 2.77
C GLY A 84 0.33 -16.07 3.56
N LEU A 85 1.33 -16.75 4.13
CA LEU A 85 1.09 -17.97 4.91
C LEU A 85 0.83 -17.70 6.39
N SER A 86 0.94 -16.47 6.89
CA SER A 86 0.58 -16.15 8.28
C SER A 86 -0.92 -16.38 8.50
N LYS A 87 -1.30 -16.82 9.70
CA LYS A 87 -2.72 -16.89 10.07
C LYS A 87 -3.25 -15.51 10.40
N ILE A 88 -4.51 -15.28 10.10
CA ILE A 88 -5.16 -13.99 10.40
C ILE A 88 -5.24 -13.76 11.91
N ASP A 89 -5.50 -14.81 12.69
CA ASP A 89 -5.51 -14.73 14.16
C ASP A 89 -4.15 -14.30 14.74
N ASP A 90 -3.04 -14.82 14.20
CA ASP A 90 -1.67 -14.46 14.62
C ASP A 90 -1.31 -13.02 14.20
N VAL A 91 -1.86 -12.52 13.09
CA VAL A 91 -1.61 -11.15 12.61
C VAL A 91 -2.42 -10.12 13.39
N PHE A 92 -3.64 -10.46 13.76
CA PHE A 92 -4.59 -9.59 14.45
C PHE A 92 -4.94 -10.17 15.83
N GLU A 93 -3.91 -10.42 16.64
CA GLU A 93 -4.07 -10.91 18.02
C GLU A 93 -4.94 -9.96 18.85
N ASP A 94 -4.72 -8.65 18.66
CA ASP A 94 -5.50 -7.59 19.29
C ASP A 94 -6.89 -7.42 18.65
N LYS A 95 -7.79 -6.81 19.41
CA LYS A 95 -9.09 -6.41 18.90
C LYS A 95 -8.89 -5.32 17.83
N LEU A 96 -9.40 -5.59 16.64
CA LEU A 96 -9.52 -4.60 15.56
C LEU A 96 -10.33 -3.38 16.05
N ILE A 97 -9.78 -2.19 15.87
CA ILE A 97 -10.42 -0.93 16.29
C ILE A 97 -11.40 -0.53 15.18
N GLU A 98 -12.69 -0.47 15.50
CA GLU A 98 -13.78 -0.35 14.50
C GLU A 98 -13.65 0.83 13.52
N ASP A 99 -13.01 1.92 13.94
CA ASP A 99 -12.85 3.15 13.14
C ASP A 99 -11.46 3.28 12.48
N ASN A 100 -10.64 2.22 12.51
CA ASN A 100 -9.30 2.25 11.94
C ASN A 100 -9.25 1.46 10.63
N ILE A 101 -8.52 2.00 9.65
CA ILE A 101 -8.02 1.18 8.56
C ILE A 101 -7.02 0.19 9.14
N HIS A 102 -7.27 -1.08 8.88
CA HIS A 102 -6.48 -2.21 9.36
C HIS A 102 -5.46 -2.66 8.32
N ILE A 103 -5.79 -2.51 7.03
CA ILE A 103 -4.93 -2.94 5.93
C ILE A 103 -4.84 -1.86 4.85
N LEU A 104 -3.62 -1.55 4.43
CA LEU A 104 -3.34 -0.91 3.15
C LEU A 104 -3.02 -1.97 2.10
N VAL A 105 -3.70 -1.88 0.96
CA VAL A 105 -3.56 -2.81 -0.16
C VAL A 105 -2.74 -2.13 -1.25
N GLN A 106 -1.57 -2.67 -1.53
CA GLN A 106 -0.71 -2.20 -2.61
C GLN A 106 -0.87 -3.11 -3.83
N CYS A 107 -1.02 -2.50 -5.00
CA CYS A 107 -1.10 -3.21 -6.27
C CYS A 107 0.29 -3.30 -6.92
N PRO A 108 0.59 -4.40 -7.66
CA PRO A 108 1.92 -4.62 -8.25
C PRO A 108 2.33 -3.52 -9.26
N ASN A 109 1.35 -2.86 -9.89
CA ASN A 109 1.59 -1.83 -10.89
C ASN A 109 1.83 -0.41 -10.32
N GLU A 110 1.68 -0.21 -9.00
CA GLU A 110 1.93 1.10 -8.38
C GLU A 110 3.42 1.38 -8.19
N VAL A 111 4.21 0.34 -7.88
CA VAL A 111 5.67 0.44 -7.75
C VAL A 111 6.32 0.92 -9.05
N GLN A 112 5.74 0.57 -10.20
CA GLN A 112 6.28 0.96 -11.50
C GLN A 112 6.10 2.45 -11.80
N LYS A 113 4.98 3.07 -11.41
CA LYS A 113 4.76 4.49 -11.66
C LYS A 113 5.71 5.36 -10.84
N ASP A 114 5.83 5.07 -9.55
CA ASP A 114 6.74 5.81 -8.67
C ASP A 114 8.21 5.59 -9.10
N SER A 115 8.56 4.38 -9.55
CA SER A 115 9.90 4.08 -10.08
C SER A 115 10.21 4.84 -11.37
N GLU A 116 9.29 4.89 -12.34
CA GLU A 116 9.52 5.59 -13.61
C GLU A 116 9.54 7.11 -13.45
N GLU A 117 8.67 7.68 -12.62
CA GLU A 117 8.72 9.11 -12.28
C GLU A 117 10.04 9.47 -11.59
N SER A 118 10.47 8.64 -10.63
CA SER A 118 11.75 8.82 -9.94
C SER A 118 12.94 8.75 -10.91
N LYS A 119 12.94 7.81 -11.87
CA LYS A 119 13.98 7.72 -12.92
C LYS A 119 14.01 8.98 -13.77
N SER A 120 12.85 9.46 -14.23
CA SER A 120 12.75 10.68 -15.04
C SER A 120 13.26 11.92 -14.30
N ILE A 121 12.97 12.02 -12.99
CA ILE A 121 13.48 13.10 -12.14
C ILE A 121 15.00 13.02 -12.01
N ILE A 122 15.57 11.84 -11.74
CA ILE A 122 17.01 11.63 -11.62
C ILE A 122 17.74 12.01 -12.93
N GLU A 123 17.22 11.62 -14.09
CA GLU A 123 17.80 12.01 -15.38
C GLU A 123 17.80 13.54 -15.58
N ARG A 124 16.72 14.22 -15.19
CA ARG A 124 16.65 15.68 -15.24
C ARG A 124 17.66 16.33 -14.29
N ILE A 125 17.84 15.80 -13.08
CA ILE A 125 18.84 16.30 -12.12
C ILE A 125 20.25 16.16 -12.69
N ASN A 126 20.62 14.97 -13.17
CA ASN A 126 21.94 14.73 -13.76
C ASN A 126 22.21 15.66 -14.97
N SER A 127 21.19 15.90 -15.81
CA SER A 127 21.29 16.82 -16.94
C SER A 127 21.53 18.28 -16.49
N LEU A 128 20.88 18.71 -15.40
CA LEU A 128 21.06 20.05 -14.84
C LEU A 128 22.43 20.21 -14.20
N GLU A 129 22.89 19.23 -13.43
CA GLU A 129 24.23 19.23 -12.83
C GLU A 129 25.33 19.32 -13.90
N PHE A 130 25.17 18.58 -15.01
CA PHE A 130 26.10 18.67 -16.14
C PHE A 130 26.13 20.06 -16.79
N LYS A 131 24.95 20.69 -16.95
CA LYS A 131 24.86 22.05 -17.51
C LYS A 131 25.48 23.09 -16.58
N LEU A 132 25.26 22.96 -15.26
CA LEU A 132 25.87 23.82 -14.24
C LEU A 132 27.41 23.76 -14.30
N ALA A 133 27.98 22.55 -14.30
CA ALA A 133 29.43 22.36 -14.37
C ALA A 133 30.06 22.96 -15.65
N LYS A 134 29.31 23.04 -16.75
CA LYS A 134 29.76 23.67 -17.99
C LYS A 134 29.73 25.21 -17.91
N LEU A 135 28.76 25.78 -17.21
CA LEU A 135 28.66 27.22 -17.01
C LEU A 135 29.78 27.73 -16.08
N GLU A 136 30.09 26.99 -15.01
CA GLU A 136 31.18 27.34 -14.09
C GLU A 136 32.55 27.38 -14.76
N LYS A 137 32.79 26.51 -15.76
CA LYS A 137 34.04 26.49 -16.55
C LYS A 137 34.11 27.55 -17.65
N SER A 138 33.00 28.20 -17.96
CA SER A 138 32.88 29.21 -19.02
C SER A 138 32.95 30.65 -18.50
N GLY A 139 32.92 30.85 -17.19
CA GLY A 139 32.96 32.17 -16.54
C GLY A 139 34.33 32.59 -15.99
N GLY A 140 35.40 31.83 -16.30
CA GLY A 140 36.79 32.10 -15.90
C GLY A 140 37.68 32.50 -17.06
#